data_AF-A0A354THE9-F1
#
_entry.id   AF-A0A354THE9-F1
#
_cell.length_a   1.000
_cell.length_b   1.000
_cell.length_c   1.000
_cell.angle_alpha   90.00
_cell.angle_beta   90.00
_cell.angle_gamma   90.00
#
_symmetry.space_group_name_H-M   'P 1'
#
loop_
_entity.id
_entity.type
_entity.pdbx_description
1 polymer ?
#
loop_
_entity_poly.entity_id
_entity_poly.type
_entity_poly.pdbx_seq_one_letter_code
_entity_poly.pdbx_strand_id
1 'polypeptide(L)'
;MSSRRRFMEACAAVALPGGVSRAAEAAKPFSFILLGDLHYDSLEHHDLKWLREHHGGDLSQIQNYSRLTAELMPGMFAAVKQRIASLRESAAPPAFVLQVGDLVQGLCGNAELSVKQNREALTFVTQQELGVPFLFTKGNHDVTGDGAKEAFDEVLLPFMVGETKRVDAAASHTKANHLVTFAESQFAFFDAYDRTSLEWLEAVVTKRTARHLFVIVHPPVVPYGARATWHLYAGEKLKAQREKLLDVLGQQEAMVLGGHLHKFSALTRAAGGKRFSQLAVSSVVSALNQAPKNELHGIASYNGDQVKLEPKHSPETVELRRELYETERKLVTAFEYADTAGYAVVTVNGGNVQAAVHAGSRTEVFQRVKISV
;
A
#
# COMPACT_ATOMS: atom_id res chain seq x y z
N MET A 1 -31.03 -73.54 26.25
CA MET A 1 -30.01 -72.47 26.37
C MET A 1 -29.66 -71.98 24.98
N SER A 2 -29.61 -70.66 24.83
CA SER A 2 -29.43 -69.88 23.60
C SER A 2 -27.96 -69.82 23.15
N SER A 3 -27.68 -69.95 21.85
CA SER A 3 -26.56 -69.28 21.16
C SER A 3 -26.98 -69.08 19.68
N ARG A 4 -27.34 -67.87 19.21
CA ARG A 4 -26.53 -66.70 18.80
C ARG A 4 -25.42 -67.06 17.79
N ARG A 5 -25.70 -67.05 16.48
CA ARG A 5 -25.66 -65.94 15.47
C ARG A 5 -24.27 -65.55 14.96
N ARG A 6 -24.13 -65.60 13.61
CA ARG A 6 -23.40 -64.73 12.62
C ARG A 6 -22.61 -65.60 11.65
N PHE A 7 -23.10 -65.97 10.46
CA PHE A 7 -23.36 -65.19 9.23
C PHE A 7 -22.21 -64.25 8.85
N MET A 8 -21.41 -64.67 7.87
CA MET A 8 -20.44 -63.88 7.14
C MET A 8 -21.14 -63.17 5.99
N GLU A 9 -21.04 -61.85 5.94
CA GLU A 9 -21.43 -61.05 4.77
C GLU A 9 -20.19 -60.53 4.06
N ALA A 10 -20.25 -60.65 2.73
CA ALA A 10 -19.22 -60.33 1.77
C ALA A 10 -19.03 -58.81 1.63
N CYS A 11 -17.77 -58.37 1.57
CA CYS A 11 -17.42 -57.01 1.16
C CYS A 11 -17.52 -56.89 -0.37
N ALA A 12 -18.56 -56.20 -0.85
CA ALA A 12 -18.60 -55.67 -2.21
C ALA A 12 -17.76 -54.39 -2.27
N ALA A 13 -16.72 -54.40 -3.11
CA ALA A 13 -15.96 -53.22 -3.46
C ALA A 13 -16.79 -52.35 -4.44
N VAL A 14 -17.26 -51.20 -3.97
CA VAL A 14 -17.80 -50.14 -4.84
C VAL A 14 -16.62 -49.29 -5.30
N ALA A 15 -16.27 -49.41 -6.58
CA ALA A 15 -15.34 -48.51 -7.24
C ALA A 15 -16.03 -47.15 -7.43
N LEU A 16 -15.54 -46.12 -6.72
CA LEU A 16 -15.93 -44.73 -6.96
C LEU A 16 -15.29 -44.26 -8.28
N PRO A 17 -16.03 -43.55 -9.16
CA PRO A 17 -15.45 -42.99 -10.36
C PRO A 17 -14.44 -41.92 -9.99
N GLY A 18 -13.22 -42.06 -10.52
CA GLY A 18 -12.12 -41.13 -10.33
C GLY A 18 -12.54 -39.72 -10.68
N GLY A 19 -12.55 -38.85 -9.66
CA GLY A 19 -12.66 -37.42 -9.85
C GLY A 19 -11.47 -36.96 -10.70
N VAL A 20 -11.75 -36.56 -11.93
CA VAL A 20 -10.81 -35.80 -12.73
C VAL A 20 -10.59 -34.50 -11.97
N SER A 21 -9.50 -34.43 -11.21
CA SER A 21 -9.01 -33.17 -10.66
C SER A 21 -8.67 -32.32 -11.88
N ARG A 22 -9.59 -31.42 -12.25
CA ARG A 22 -9.30 -30.31 -13.14
C ARG A 22 -8.17 -29.55 -12.42
N ALA A 23 -6.93 -29.79 -12.83
CA ALA A 23 -5.83 -28.93 -12.46
C ALA A 23 -6.30 -27.52 -12.84
N ALA A 24 -6.53 -26.68 -11.82
CA ALA A 24 -6.88 -25.29 -12.04
C ALA A 24 -5.80 -24.72 -12.95
N GLU A 25 -6.19 -24.31 -14.15
CA GLU A 25 -5.28 -23.69 -15.09
C GLU A 25 -4.63 -22.52 -14.36
N ALA A 26 -3.30 -22.57 -14.21
CA ALA A 26 -2.60 -21.59 -13.39
C ALA A 26 -2.93 -20.19 -13.93
N ALA A 27 -3.36 -19.29 -13.04
CA ALA A 27 -3.73 -17.94 -13.44
C ALA A 27 -2.56 -17.30 -14.20
N LYS A 28 -2.87 -16.62 -15.31
CA LYS A 28 -1.84 -15.94 -16.10
C LYS A 28 -1.11 -14.92 -15.22
N PRO A 29 0.23 -14.88 -15.27
CA PRO A 29 0.98 -13.86 -14.55
C PRO A 29 0.54 -12.46 -14.96
N PHE A 30 0.60 -11.52 -14.01
CA PHE A 30 0.32 -10.11 -14.27
C PHE A 30 1.26 -9.24 -13.45
N SER A 31 1.32 -7.96 -13.78
CA SER A 31 1.98 -6.97 -12.93
C SER A 31 1.09 -5.77 -12.66
N PHE A 32 1.52 -4.90 -11.77
CA PHE A 32 0.97 -3.56 -11.59
C PHE A 32 2.08 -2.58 -11.21
N ILE A 33 1.88 -1.31 -11.53
CA ILE A 33 2.78 -0.25 -11.07
C ILE A 33 2.34 0.19 -9.68
N LEU A 34 3.27 0.28 -8.74
CA LEU A 34 3.04 0.78 -7.39
C LEU A 34 3.66 2.17 -7.24
N LEU A 35 2.83 3.14 -6.86
CA LEU A 35 3.19 4.52 -6.52
C LEU A 35 2.80 4.78 -5.05
N GLY A 36 3.39 5.77 -4.40
CA GLY A 36 2.96 6.24 -3.07
C GLY A 36 3.26 7.70 -2.86
N ASP A 37 2.56 8.41 -1.97
CA ASP A 37 2.89 9.80 -1.61
C ASP A 37 3.12 10.69 -2.85
N LEU A 38 2.10 10.88 -3.69
CA LEU A 38 2.27 11.75 -4.87
C LEU A 38 2.26 13.22 -4.45
N HIS A 39 1.42 13.57 -3.47
CA HIS A 39 1.21 14.94 -3.01
C HIS A 39 1.04 15.92 -4.17
N TYR A 40 0.11 15.61 -5.09
CA TYR A 40 -0.26 16.57 -6.12
C TYR A 40 -0.70 17.88 -5.47
N ASP A 41 -0.10 18.98 -5.93
CA ASP A 41 -0.25 20.25 -5.26
C ASP A 41 -0.03 21.47 -6.18
N SER A 42 -0.61 22.60 -5.79
CA SER A 42 -0.39 23.92 -6.38
C SER A 42 -0.63 25.00 -5.34
N LEU A 43 0.18 26.06 -5.36
CA LEU A 43 -0.03 27.22 -4.47
C LEU A 43 -1.39 27.89 -4.67
N GLU A 44 -2.01 27.74 -5.85
CA GLU A 44 -3.35 28.24 -6.14
C GLU A 44 -4.48 27.39 -5.53
N HIS A 45 -4.15 26.28 -4.88
CA HIS A 45 -5.08 25.45 -4.12
C HIS A 45 -5.10 25.81 -2.62
N HIS A 46 -4.37 26.85 -2.20
CA HIS A 46 -4.27 27.19 -0.79
C HIS A 46 -4.71 28.61 -0.50
N ASP A 47 -5.49 28.78 0.58
CA ASP A 47 -5.55 30.05 1.29
C ASP A 47 -4.23 30.26 2.04
N LEU A 48 -3.31 31.00 1.40
CA LEU A 48 -1.99 31.27 1.95
C LEU A 48 -2.02 32.14 3.21
N LYS A 49 -3.12 32.86 3.49
CA LYS A 49 -3.25 33.59 4.74
C LYS A 49 -3.59 32.61 5.85
N TRP A 50 -4.64 31.81 5.66
CA TRP A 50 -5.05 30.76 6.60
C TRP A 50 -3.89 29.80 6.92
N LEU A 51 -3.15 29.38 5.89
CA LEU A 51 -2.03 28.46 6.04
C LEU A 51 -0.91 29.05 6.91
N ARG A 52 -0.57 30.34 6.74
CA ARG A 52 0.44 30.99 7.59
C ARG A 52 -0.01 31.13 9.04
N GLU A 53 -1.29 31.39 9.26
CA GLU A 53 -1.86 31.61 10.59
C GLU A 53 -2.04 30.30 11.39
N HIS A 54 -2.41 29.20 10.73
CA HIS A 54 -2.78 27.94 11.40
C HIS A 54 -1.79 26.81 11.20
N HIS A 55 -1.02 26.83 10.11
CA HIS A 55 -0.16 25.73 9.65
C HIS A 55 1.19 26.25 9.11
N GLY A 56 1.74 27.30 9.74
CA GLY A 56 2.97 27.95 9.26
C GLY A 56 4.19 27.02 9.16
N GLY A 57 4.21 25.94 9.95
CA GLY A 57 5.25 24.90 9.86
C GLY A 57 5.22 24.09 8.57
N ASP A 58 4.04 23.95 7.94
CA ASP A 58 3.82 23.15 6.74
C ASP A 58 4.04 23.95 5.45
N LEU A 59 4.13 25.28 5.52
CA LEU A 59 4.24 26.15 4.35
C LEU A 59 5.45 25.80 3.47
N SER A 60 6.60 25.51 4.06
CA SER A 60 7.80 25.14 3.31
C SER A 60 7.65 23.83 2.55
N GLN A 61 6.89 22.87 3.13
CA GLN A 61 6.59 21.60 2.49
C GLN A 61 5.62 21.79 1.32
N ILE A 62 4.54 22.56 1.51
CA ILE A 62 3.56 22.90 0.46
C ILE A 62 4.25 23.60 -0.72
N GLN A 63 5.07 24.61 -0.44
CA GLN A 63 5.85 25.29 -1.49
C GLN A 63 6.74 24.32 -2.27
N ASN A 64 7.40 23.40 -1.56
CA ASN A 64 8.22 22.39 -2.22
C ASN A 64 7.38 21.42 -3.06
N TYR A 65 6.28 20.88 -2.54
CA TYR A 65 5.47 19.89 -3.27
C TYR A 65 4.70 20.49 -4.45
N SER A 66 4.22 21.73 -4.33
CA SER A 66 3.73 22.51 -5.47
C SER A 66 4.79 22.63 -6.57
N ARG A 67 6.05 22.91 -6.20
CA ARG A 67 7.17 22.94 -7.15
C ARG A 67 7.46 21.56 -7.76
N LEU A 68 7.53 20.49 -6.95
CA LEU A 68 7.76 19.13 -7.45
C LEU A 68 6.65 18.69 -8.41
N THR A 69 5.40 19.04 -8.12
CA THR A 69 4.24 18.78 -8.98
C THR A 69 4.43 19.43 -10.35
N ALA A 70 4.81 20.70 -10.40
CA ALA A 70 5.03 21.42 -11.66
C ALA A 70 6.26 20.91 -12.43
N GLU A 71 7.37 20.66 -11.74
CA GLU A 71 8.68 20.45 -12.38
C GLU A 71 9.03 18.98 -12.64
N LEU A 72 8.57 18.05 -11.80
CA LEU A 72 9.08 16.67 -11.79
C LEU A 72 7.99 15.61 -11.99
N MET A 73 6.78 15.83 -11.49
CA MET A 73 5.69 14.86 -11.61
C MET A 73 5.37 14.47 -13.07
N PRO A 74 5.35 15.39 -14.06
CA PRO A 74 5.16 15.02 -15.47
C PRO A 74 6.24 14.07 -15.99
N GLY A 75 7.51 14.32 -15.66
CA GLY A 75 8.62 13.46 -16.05
C GLY A 75 8.58 12.07 -15.40
N MET A 76 8.13 12.01 -14.14
CA MET A 76 7.90 10.74 -13.45
C MET A 76 6.78 9.94 -14.14
N PHE A 77 5.63 10.56 -14.42
CA PHE A 77 4.51 9.87 -15.10
C PHE A 77 4.85 9.48 -16.53
N ALA A 78 5.68 10.25 -17.25
CA ALA A 78 6.20 9.85 -18.55
C ALA A 78 7.02 8.56 -18.46
N ALA A 79 7.87 8.41 -17.45
CA ALA A 79 8.64 7.19 -17.22
C ALA A 79 7.74 6.00 -16.82
N VAL A 80 6.71 6.24 -15.99
CA VAL A 80 5.71 5.20 -15.67
C VAL A 80 4.94 4.76 -16.92
N LYS A 81 4.50 5.70 -17.76
CA LYS A 81 3.83 5.41 -19.04
C LYS A 81 4.73 4.60 -19.97
N GLN A 82 6.00 4.98 -20.10
CA GLN A 82 6.98 4.23 -20.87
C GLN A 82 7.19 2.83 -20.31
N ARG A 83 7.23 2.67 -18.98
CA ARG A 83 7.34 1.36 -18.33
C ARG A 83 6.13 0.49 -18.66
N ILE A 84 4.92 1.02 -18.53
CA ILE A 84 3.68 0.30 -18.88
C ILE A 84 3.72 -0.17 -20.34
N ALA A 85 4.08 0.72 -21.26
CA ALA A 85 4.21 0.38 -22.68
C ALA A 85 5.24 -0.73 -22.92
N SER A 86 6.41 -0.66 -22.27
CA SER A 86 7.47 -1.66 -22.42
C SER A 86 7.10 -3.05 -21.90
N LEU A 87 6.16 -3.14 -20.96
CA LEU A 87 5.74 -4.40 -20.34
C LEU A 87 4.45 -4.97 -20.95
N ARG A 88 3.80 -4.25 -21.88
CA ARG A 88 2.50 -4.63 -22.45
C ARG A 88 2.50 -6.01 -23.11
N GLU A 89 3.58 -6.35 -23.80
CA GLU A 89 3.74 -7.65 -24.49
C GLU A 89 4.59 -8.65 -23.66
N SER A 90 4.84 -8.35 -22.39
CA SER A 90 5.59 -9.25 -21.51
C SER A 90 4.74 -10.43 -21.03
N ALA A 91 5.37 -11.43 -20.42
CA ALA A 91 4.67 -12.56 -19.81
C ALA A 91 3.78 -12.17 -18.61
N ALA A 92 3.95 -10.97 -18.06
CA ALA A 92 3.20 -10.45 -16.91
C ALA A 92 2.86 -8.96 -17.14
N PRO A 93 1.94 -8.64 -18.05
CA PRO A 93 1.63 -7.26 -18.42
C PRO A 93 1.01 -6.48 -17.26
N PRO A 94 1.22 -5.14 -17.18
CA PRO A 94 0.63 -4.31 -16.15
C PRO A 94 -0.90 -4.26 -16.32
N ALA A 95 -1.64 -4.66 -15.28
CA ALA A 95 -3.09 -4.65 -15.27
C ALA A 95 -3.65 -3.29 -14.82
N PHE A 96 -2.95 -2.59 -13.95
CA PHE A 96 -3.33 -1.29 -13.38
C PHE A 96 -2.13 -0.58 -12.76
N VAL A 97 -2.32 0.68 -12.40
CA VAL A 97 -1.49 1.43 -11.45
C VAL A 97 -2.20 1.44 -10.09
N LEU A 98 -1.43 1.28 -9.02
CA LEU A 98 -1.87 1.30 -7.64
C LEU A 98 -1.11 2.38 -6.87
N GLN A 99 -1.82 3.38 -6.35
CA GLN A 99 -1.26 4.47 -5.54
C GLN A 99 -1.63 4.27 -4.06
N VAL A 100 -0.66 4.34 -3.15
CA VAL A 100 -0.83 3.93 -1.75
C VAL A 100 -1.10 5.07 -0.76
N GLY A 101 -1.91 6.05 -1.16
CA GLY A 101 -2.39 7.17 -0.33
C GLY A 101 -1.54 8.42 -0.42
N ASP A 102 -2.10 9.54 0.01
CA ASP A 102 -1.56 10.89 -0.19
C ASP A 102 -1.40 11.18 -1.69
N LEU A 103 -2.51 11.05 -2.40
CA LEU A 103 -2.63 11.46 -3.80
C LEU A 103 -2.47 12.98 -3.90
N VAL A 104 -3.09 13.72 -2.98
CA VAL A 104 -3.02 15.18 -2.89
C VAL A 104 -2.33 15.65 -1.60
N GLN A 105 -1.90 16.91 -1.55
CA GLN A 105 -1.25 17.49 -0.37
C GLN A 105 -2.23 17.95 0.73
N GLY A 106 -3.50 18.20 0.44
CA GLY A 106 -4.48 18.68 1.42
C GLY A 106 -4.18 20.10 1.93
N LEU A 107 -4.61 20.43 3.16
CA LEU A 107 -4.35 21.72 3.82
C LEU A 107 -4.70 22.95 2.96
N CYS A 108 -5.77 22.87 2.18
CA CYS A 108 -6.20 23.92 1.25
C CYS A 108 -6.80 25.17 1.94
N GLY A 109 -7.24 25.01 3.19
CA GLY A 109 -7.80 26.08 4.03
C GLY A 109 -9.31 26.30 3.90
N ASN A 110 -9.95 25.72 2.89
CA ASN A 110 -11.41 25.61 2.81
C ASN A 110 -11.86 24.48 1.86
N ALA A 111 -13.17 24.21 1.86
CA ALA A 111 -13.78 23.15 1.06
C ALA A 111 -13.68 23.39 -0.46
N GLU A 112 -13.87 24.63 -0.94
CA GLU A 112 -13.82 24.95 -2.37
C GLU A 112 -12.43 24.66 -2.95
N LEU A 113 -11.39 25.10 -2.23
CA LEU A 113 -10.00 24.86 -2.62
C LEU A 113 -9.62 23.38 -2.50
N SER A 114 -10.13 22.66 -1.50
CA SER A 114 -9.94 21.21 -1.39
C SER A 114 -10.57 20.45 -2.57
N VAL A 115 -11.78 20.85 -2.98
CA VAL A 115 -12.44 20.30 -4.19
C VAL A 115 -11.62 20.63 -5.44
N LYS A 116 -11.08 21.86 -5.56
CA LYS A 116 -10.22 22.27 -6.66
C LYS A 116 -8.98 21.38 -6.76
N GLN A 117 -8.23 21.20 -5.66
CA GLN A 117 -7.03 20.35 -5.63
C GLN A 117 -7.35 18.92 -6.08
N ASN A 118 -8.42 18.32 -5.54
CA ASN A 118 -8.83 16.96 -5.92
C ASN A 118 -9.18 16.86 -7.40
N ARG A 119 -9.95 17.80 -7.95
CA ARG A 119 -10.35 17.78 -9.37
C ARG A 119 -9.14 17.96 -10.29
N GLU A 120 -8.22 18.85 -9.95
CA GLU A 120 -7.01 19.09 -10.76
C GLU A 120 -6.03 17.91 -10.66
N ALA A 121 -5.91 17.24 -9.51
CA ALA A 121 -5.15 16.00 -9.37
C ALA A 121 -5.70 14.89 -10.30
N LEU A 122 -7.02 14.68 -10.29
CA LEU A 122 -7.66 13.71 -11.18
C LEU A 122 -7.53 14.08 -12.66
N THR A 123 -7.62 15.38 -12.97
CA THR A 123 -7.40 15.90 -14.33
C THR A 123 -5.98 15.58 -14.79
N PHE A 124 -4.98 15.87 -13.96
CA PHE A 124 -3.59 15.54 -14.23
C PHE A 124 -3.41 14.05 -14.50
N VAL A 125 -3.89 13.17 -13.60
CA VAL A 125 -3.77 11.71 -13.75
C VAL A 125 -4.43 11.21 -15.03
N THR A 126 -5.65 11.68 -15.32
CA THR A 126 -6.41 11.27 -16.51
C THR A 126 -5.69 11.68 -17.80
N GLN A 127 -5.15 12.90 -17.85
CA GLN A 127 -4.41 13.42 -19.01
C GLN A 127 -3.11 12.65 -19.30
N GLN A 128 -2.58 11.89 -18.34
CA GLN A 128 -1.39 11.06 -18.60
C GLN A 128 -1.70 9.88 -19.52
N GLU A 129 -2.97 9.49 -19.68
CA GLU A 129 -3.41 8.40 -20.57
C GLU A 129 -2.55 7.14 -20.39
N LEU A 130 -2.45 6.65 -19.15
CA LEU A 130 -1.58 5.52 -18.79
C LEU A 130 -1.97 4.21 -19.49
N GLY A 131 -3.18 4.14 -20.07
CA GLY A 131 -3.68 2.97 -20.81
C GLY A 131 -4.11 1.80 -19.93
N VAL A 132 -4.05 1.95 -18.61
CA VAL A 132 -4.52 1.00 -17.59
C VAL A 132 -5.26 1.77 -16.49
N PRO A 133 -6.15 1.13 -15.71
CA PRO A 133 -6.83 1.79 -14.59
C PRO A 133 -5.87 2.29 -13.51
N PHE A 134 -6.27 3.33 -12.78
CA PHE A 134 -5.55 3.97 -11.68
C PHE A 134 -6.32 3.78 -10.37
N LEU A 135 -5.92 2.77 -9.59
CA LEU A 135 -6.46 2.49 -8.27
C LEU A 135 -5.68 3.25 -7.21
N PHE A 136 -6.32 3.62 -6.11
CA PHE A 136 -5.63 4.24 -4.98
C PHE A 136 -6.32 3.98 -3.64
N THR A 137 -5.56 4.06 -2.56
CA THR A 137 -6.10 4.10 -1.18
C THR A 137 -6.09 5.53 -0.64
N LYS A 138 -6.85 5.77 0.42
CA LYS A 138 -6.86 7.07 1.11
C LYS A 138 -5.64 7.21 2.02
N GLY A 139 -4.92 8.32 1.91
CA GLY A 139 -3.91 8.78 2.87
C GLY A 139 -4.40 9.93 3.76
N ASN A 140 -3.55 10.40 4.66
CA ASN A 140 -3.94 11.45 5.62
C ASN A 140 -4.07 12.80 4.93
N HIS A 141 -3.18 13.13 4.00
CA HIS A 141 -3.24 14.41 3.31
C HIS A 141 -4.47 14.52 2.41
N ASP A 142 -4.99 13.39 1.91
CA ASP A 142 -6.24 13.35 1.14
C ASP A 142 -7.47 13.82 1.94
N VAL A 143 -7.40 13.88 3.28
CA VAL A 143 -8.50 14.25 4.18
C VAL A 143 -8.09 15.24 5.29
N THR A 144 -6.92 15.87 5.18
CA THR A 144 -6.42 16.82 6.17
C THR A 144 -6.71 18.25 5.74
N GLY A 145 -7.29 19.05 6.65
CA GLY A 145 -7.66 20.44 6.41
C GLY A 145 -9.16 20.67 6.32
N ASP A 146 -9.57 21.94 6.39
CA ASP A 146 -10.97 22.33 6.41
C ASP A 146 -11.67 21.96 5.09
N GLY A 147 -12.72 21.12 5.18
CA GLY A 147 -13.49 20.64 4.03
C GLY A 147 -12.85 19.50 3.22
N ALA A 148 -11.69 18.98 3.62
CA ALA A 148 -10.97 17.97 2.86
C ALA A 148 -11.69 16.61 2.81
N LYS A 149 -12.38 16.22 3.89
CA LYS A 149 -13.16 14.95 3.94
C LYS A 149 -14.33 14.99 2.97
N GLU A 150 -15.08 16.09 3.00
CA GLU A 150 -16.20 16.31 2.12
C GLU A 150 -15.73 16.37 0.65
N ALA A 151 -14.60 17.04 0.38
CA ALA A 151 -14.00 17.08 -0.94
C ALA A 151 -13.50 15.70 -1.43
N PHE A 152 -12.99 14.85 -0.53
CA PHE A 152 -12.63 13.47 -0.84
C PHE A 152 -13.87 12.69 -1.29
N ASP A 153 -14.94 12.74 -0.51
CA ASP A 153 -16.17 11.99 -0.77
C ASP A 153 -16.88 12.50 -2.04
N GLU A 154 -16.82 13.80 -2.33
CA GLU A 154 -17.40 14.40 -3.53
C GLU A 154 -16.62 14.05 -4.81
N VAL A 155 -15.29 14.05 -4.75
CA VAL A 155 -14.45 14.03 -5.96
C VAL A 155 -13.67 12.73 -6.12
N LEU A 156 -12.89 12.35 -5.11
CA LEU A 156 -11.96 11.22 -5.21
C LEU A 156 -12.69 9.88 -5.09
N LEU A 157 -13.67 9.76 -4.20
CA LEU A 157 -14.41 8.51 -4.00
C LEU A 157 -15.19 8.06 -5.25
N PRO A 158 -15.93 8.92 -5.99
CA PRO A 158 -16.59 8.49 -7.22
C PRO A 158 -15.61 8.04 -8.31
N PHE A 159 -14.46 8.72 -8.44
CA PHE A 159 -13.40 8.31 -9.36
C PHE A 159 -12.82 6.95 -8.98
N MET A 160 -12.55 6.72 -7.68
CA MET A 160 -12.13 5.42 -7.15
C MET A 160 -13.14 4.31 -7.48
N VAL A 161 -14.44 4.55 -7.30
CA VAL A 161 -15.50 3.60 -7.70
C VAL A 161 -15.46 3.30 -9.20
N GLY A 162 -15.23 4.32 -10.04
CA GLY A 162 -15.10 4.16 -11.49
C GLY A 162 -13.91 3.29 -11.88
N GLU A 163 -12.71 3.58 -11.35
CA GLU A 163 -11.49 2.87 -11.69
C GLU A 163 -11.49 1.43 -11.17
N THR A 164 -12.05 1.18 -9.98
CA THR A 164 -12.19 -0.18 -9.42
C THR A 164 -13.06 -1.07 -10.30
N LYS A 165 -14.17 -0.55 -10.85
CA LYS A 165 -15.03 -1.29 -11.80
C LYS A 165 -14.35 -1.64 -13.12
N ARG A 166 -13.33 -0.88 -13.53
CA ARG A 166 -12.53 -1.20 -14.73
C ARG A 166 -11.59 -2.39 -14.51
N VAL A 167 -11.27 -2.72 -13.26
CA VAL A 167 -10.42 -3.86 -12.88
C VAL A 167 -11.27 -5.06 -12.46
N ASP A 168 -12.31 -4.82 -11.65
CA ASP A 168 -13.25 -5.82 -11.15
C ASP A 168 -14.67 -5.34 -11.41
N ALA A 169 -15.31 -5.83 -12.46
CA ALA A 169 -16.66 -5.42 -12.85
C ALA A 169 -17.72 -5.74 -11.78
N ALA A 170 -17.45 -6.68 -10.86
CA ALA A 170 -18.32 -7.01 -9.75
C ALA A 170 -18.09 -6.11 -8.52
N ALA A 171 -17.00 -5.34 -8.50
CA ALA A 171 -16.71 -4.43 -7.40
C ALA A 171 -17.79 -3.34 -7.30
N SER A 172 -18.30 -3.20 -6.08
CA SER A 172 -19.26 -2.16 -5.73
C SER A 172 -18.98 -1.70 -4.31
N HIS A 173 -18.75 -0.40 -4.15
CA HIS A 173 -18.48 0.21 -2.86
C HIS A 173 -18.93 1.67 -2.85
N THR A 174 -19.16 2.17 -1.65
CA THR A 174 -19.53 3.56 -1.36
C THR A 174 -18.64 4.16 -0.29
N LYS A 175 -17.50 3.50 -0.01
CA LYS A 175 -16.54 3.86 1.03
C LYS A 175 -15.14 3.62 0.50
N ALA A 176 -14.16 4.32 1.07
CA ALA A 176 -12.76 4.13 0.71
C ALA A 176 -12.21 2.76 1.13
N ASN A 177 -12.74 2.13 2.19
CA ASN A 177 -12.43 0.74 2.46
C ASN A 177 -13.25 -0.20 1.55
N HIS A 178 -12.56 -0.91 0.65
CA HIS A 178 -13.22 -1.72 -0.37
C HIS A 178 -12.31 -2.85 -0.88
N LEU A 179 -12.90 -3.79 -1.61
CA LEU A 179 -12.22 -4.97 -2.14
C LEU A 179 -12.24 -4.93 -3.67
N VAL A 180 -11.10 -5.23 -4.28
CA VAL A 180 -10.96 -5.49 -5.71
C VAL A 180 -10.39 -6.88 -5.90
N THR A 181 -10.97 -7.68 -6.79
CA THR A 181 -10.44 -8.99 -7.19
C THR A 181 -9.87 -8.91 -8.59
N PHE A 182 -8.64 -9.40 -8.76
CA PHE A 182 -8.03 -9.53 -10.08
C PHE A 182 -7.22 -10.82 -10.14
N ALA A 183 -7.51 -11.67 -11.14
CA ALA A 183 -6.96 -13.02 -11.25
C ALA A 183 -7.12 -13.81 -9.93
N GLU A 184 -6.05 -14.43 -9.42
CA GLU A 184 -6.04 -15.16 -8.15
C GLU A 184 -5.72 -14.29 -6.92
N SER A 185 -5.86 -12.96 -7.03
CA SER A 185 -5.50 -11.99 -6.00
C SER A 185 -6.68 -11.14 -5.54
N GLN A 186 -6.72 -10.87 -4.23
CA GLN A 186 -7.60 -9.89 -3.60
C GLN A 186 -6.79 -8.69 -3.12
N PHE A 187 -7.28 -7.50 -3.42
CA PHE A 187 -6.71 -6.21 -3.03
C PHE A 187 -7.69 -5.54 -2.06
N ALA A 188 -7.40 -5.63 -0.77
CA ALA A 188 -8.19 -5.02 0.29
C ALA A 188 -7.65 -3.61 0.57
N PHE A 189 -8.35 -2.59 0.08
CA PHE A 189 -8.05 -1.19 0.34
C PHE A 189 -8.55 -0.87 1.74
N PHE A 190 -7.63 -0.59 2.65
CA PHE A 190 -7.92 -0.31 4.05
C PHE A 190 -7.91 1.20 4.28
N ASP A 191 -9.04 1.77 4.69
CA ASP A 191 -9.12 3.17 5.09
C ASP A 191 -8.64 3.31 6.54
N ALA A 192 -7.42 3.81 6.72
CA ALA A 192 -6.82 4.04 8.04
C ALA A 192 -7.56 5.10 8.89
N TYR A 193 -8.50 5.84 8.27
CA TYR A 193 -9.23 6.96 8.86
C TYR A 193 -10.72 6.63 9.09
N ASP A 194 -11.19 5.44 8.68
CA ASP A 194 -12.48 4.88 9.07
C ASP A 194 -12.29 3.85 10.21
N ARG A 195 -12.96 4.10 11.34
CA ARG A 195 -12.89 3.24 12.55
C ARG A 195 -13.45 1.84 12.31
N THR A 196 -14.27 1.65 11.28
CA THR A 196 -14.89 0.36 10.92
C THR A 196 -14.00 -0.50 10.01
N SER A 197 -12.87 0.03 9.53
CA SER A 197 -12.00 -0.68 8.57
C SER A 197 -11.42 -1.99 9.09
N LEU A 198 -11.09 -2.08 10.39
CA LEU A 198 -10.55 -3.31 10.97
C LEU A 198 -11.59 -4.44 10.98
N GLU A 199 -12.81 -4.14 11.46
CA GLU A 199 -13.92 -5.10 11.46
C GLU A 199 -14.30 -5.51 10.03
N TRP A 200 -14.27 -4.56 9.09
CA TRP A 200 -14.45 -4.85 7.68
C TRP A 200 -13.37 -5.78 7.12
N LEU A 201 -12.09 -5.56 7.43
CA LEU A 201 -10.99 -6.41 6.97
C LEU A 201 -11.14 -7.83 7.51
N GLU A 202 -11.52 -7.98 8.77
CA GLU A 202 -11.82 -9.30 9.35
C GLU A 202 -12.92 -10.02 8.56
N ALA A 203 -14.00 -9.33 8.25
CA ALA A 203 -15.08 -9.88 7.43
C ALA A 203 -14.62 -10.27 6.01
N VAL A 204 -13.71 -9.50 5.41
CA VAL A 204 -13.10 -9.84 4.11
C VAL A 204 -12.30 -11.14 4.20
N VAL A 205 -11.42 -11.27 5.20
CA VAL A 205 -10.51 -12.42 5.27
C VAL A 205 -11.22 -13.72 5.64
N THR A 206 -12.35 -13.66 6.37
CA THR A 206 -13.16 -14.87 6.62
C THR A 206 -13.80 -15.46 5.36
N LYS A 207 -13.99 -14.65 4.32
CA LYS A 207 -14.61 -15.05 3.05
C LYS A 207 -13.58 -15.24 1.93
N ARG A 208 -12.30 -15.06 2.22
CA ARG A 208 -11.23 -15.11 1.23
C ARG A 208 -11.14 -16.50 0.61
N THR A 209 -11.22 -16.53 -0.71
CA THR A 209 -10.92 -17.71 -1.55
C THR A 209 -9.71 -17.47 -2.46
N ALA A 210 -9.26 -16.22 -2.59
CA ALA A 210 -8.11 -15.86 -3.41
C ALA A 210 -6.80 -16.36 -2.82
N ARG A 211 -5.88 -16.78 -3.69
CA ARG A 211 -4.55 -17.23 -3.30
C ARG A 211 -3.77 -16.13 -2.62
N HIS A 212 -3.81 -14.91 -3.17
CA HIS A 212 -3.07 -13.77 -2.65
C HIS A 212 -3.99 -12.78 -1.97
N LEU A 213 -3.53 -12.21 -0.86
CA LEU A 213 -4.15 -11.05 -0.24
C LEU A 213 -3.13 -9.91 -0.19
N PHE A 214 -3.43 -8.85 -0.91
CA PHE A 214 -2.80 -7.55 -0.75
C PHE A 214 -3.66 -6.70 0.19
N VAL A 215 -3.03 -6.05 1.17
CA VAL A 215 -3.69 -5.05 2.02
C VAL A 215 -3.05 -3.70 1.73
N ILE A 216 -3.84 -2.77 1.22
CA ILE A 216 -3.37 -1.47 0.74
C ILE A 216 -3.75 -0.44 1.78
N VAL A 217 -2.76 0.05 2.52
CA VAL A 217 -2.96 0.95 3.66
C VAL A 217 -1.85 1.98 3.66
N HIS A 218 -2.24 3.25 3.79
CA HIS A 218 -1.28 4.34 3.66
C HIS A 218 -0.20 4.35 4.75
N PRO A 219 -0.53 4.48 6.06
CA PRO A 219 0.47 4.41 7.11
C PRO A 219 1.04 2.99 7.24
N PRO A 220 2.33 2.85 7.62
CA PRO A 220 2.90 1.54 7.91
C PRO A 220 2.12 0.82 9.00
N VAL A 221 2.09 -0.51 8.95
CA VAL A 221 1.61 -1.34 10.07
C VAL A 221 2.77 -1.82 10.95
N VAL A 222 3.97 -1.94 10.38
CA VAL A 222 5.23 -2.18 11.07
C VAL A 222 6.13 -0.94 10.95
N PRO A 223 6.70 -0.44 12.05
CA PRO A 223 7.58 0.73 12.02
C PRO A 223 8.80 0.53 11.12
N TYR A 224 9.26 1.61 10.48
CA TYR A 224 10.54 1.66 9.78
C TYR A 224 11.06 3.10 9.73
N GLY A 225 12.37 3.27 9.49
CA GLY A 225 13.01 4.58 9.42
C GLY A 225 13.02 5.36 10.74
N ALA A 226 13.26 6.67 10.66
CA ALA A 226 13.38 7.49 11.86
C ALA A 226 12.04 7.76 12.56
N ARG A 227 10.90 7.68 11.84
CA ARG A 227 9.58 8.06 12.34
C ARG A 227 8.79 6.86 12.88
N ALA A 228 9.45 6.03 13.68
CA ALA A 228 8.92 4.72 14.12
C ALA A 228 7.62 4.77 14.94
N THR A 229 7.14 5.94 15.36
CA THR A 229 5.84 6.10 16.04
C THR A 229 4.70 6.40 15.07
N TRP A 230 4.96 6.61 13.78
CA TRP A 230 3.97 6.99 12.76
C TRP A 230 3.36 5.78 12.04
N HIS A 231 3.17 4.67 12.75
CA HIS A 231 2.50 3.49 12.22
C HIS A 231 1.04 3.44 12.67
N LEU A 232 0.23 2.68 11.93
CA LEU A 232 -1.17 2.45 12.25
C LEU A 232 -1.31 1.87 13.66
N TYR A 233 -2.24 2.47 14.42
CA TYR A 233 -2.56 2.10 15.80
C TYR A 233 -1.35 2.17 16.76
N ALA A 234 -0.45 3.15 16.58
CA ALA A 234 0.69 3.36 17.49
C ALA A 234 0.34 3.86 18.89
N GLY A 235 -0.82 4.51 19.05
CA GLY A 235 -1.23 5.04 20.35
C GLY A 235 -1.59 3.94 21.35
N GLU A 236 -1.27 4.15 22.63
CA GLU A 236 -1.50 3.17 23.71
C GLU A 236 -2.96 2.69 23.79
N LYS A 237 -3.91 3.61 23.56
CA LYS A 237 -5.35 3.30 23.56
C LYS A 237 -5.80 2.39 22.42
N LEU A 238 -4.95 2.18 21.42
CA LEU A 238 -5.22 1.39 20.21
C LEU A 238 -4.44 0.07 20.16
N LYS A 239 -3.78 -0.31 21.26
CA LYS A 239 -2.95 -1.52 21.34
C LYS A 239 -3.70 -2.79 20.97
N ALA A 240 -4.95 -2.94 21.43
CA ALA A 240 -5.78 -4.09 21.08
C ALA A 240 -6.08 -4.16 19.57
N GLN A 241 -6.39 -3.02 18.94
CA GLN A 241 -6.59 -2.93 17.50
C GLN A 241 -5.30 -3.24 16.73
N ARG A 242 -4.16 -2.77 17.24
CA ARG A 242 -2.84 -3.08 16.68
C ARG A 242 -2.57 -4.59 16.69
N GLU A 243 -2.69 -5.23 17.85
CA GLU A 243 -2.45 -6.68 17.99
C GLU A 243 -3.36 -7.47 17.05
N LYS A 244 -4.65 -7.13 17.03
CA LYS A 244 -5.65 -7.75 16.16
C LYS A 244 -5.31 -7.59 14.67
N LEU A 245 -4.94 -6.40 14.23
CA LEU A 245 -4.54 -6.15 12.85
C LEU A 245 -3.33 -7.01 12.47
N LEU A 246 -2.27 -6.99 13.29
CA LEU A 246 -1.04 -7.74 13.00
C LEU A 246 -1.30 -9.25 12.94
N ASP A 247 -2.15 -9.78 13.82
CA ASP A 247 -2.53 -11.18 13.80
C ASP A 247 -3.34 -11.56 12.56
N VAL A 248 -4.31 -10.74 12.15
CA VAL A 248 -5.07 -10.93 10.91
C VAL A 248 -4.12 -10.95 9.71
N LEU A 249 -3.21 -9.98 9.61
CA LEU A 249 -2.25 -9.91 8.51
C LEU A 249 -1.34 -11.16 8.48
N GLY A 250 -0.84 -11.58 9.64
CA GLY A 250 0.00 -12.76 9.78
C GLY A 250 -0.72 -14.04 9.38
N GLN A 251 -1.89 -14.33 9.96
CA GLN A 251 -2.68 -15.54 9.65
C GLN A 251 -2.99 -15.68 8.15
N GLN A 252 -3.16 -14.54 7.47
CA GLN A 252 -3.51 -14.45 6.07
C GLN A 252 -2.30 -14.43 5.12
N GLU A 253 -1.07 -14.41 5.64
CA GLU A 253 0.13 -14.29 4.79
C GLU A 253 0.03 -13.07 3.86
N ALA A 254 -0.48 -11.96 4.41
CA ALA A 254 -0.79 -10.77 3.66
C ALA A 254 0.46 -10.07 3.11
N MET A 255 0.31 -9.43 1.95
CA MET A 255 1.27 -8.50 1.38
C MET A 255 0.77 -7.08 1.58
N VAL A 256 1.33 -6.37 2.56
CA VAL A 256 0.93 -5.01 2.90
C VAL A 256 1.66 -4.02 2.01
N LEU A 257 0.93 -3.13 1.34
CA LEU A 257 1.46 -2.08 0.47
C LEU A 257 1.08 -0.71 1.03
N GLY A 258 2.06 0.17 1.25
CA GLY A 258 1.86 1.48 1.88
C GLY A 258 2.90 2.54 1.53
N GLY A 259 2.85 3.69 2.20
CA GLY A 259 3.72 4.84 1.95
C GLY A 259 4.01 5.61 3.24
N HIS A 260 3.58 6.87 3.27
CA HIS A 260 3.50 7.78 4.42
C HIS A 260 4.83 8.38 4.92
N LEU A 261 5.92 7.59 4.98
CA LEU A 261 7.19 8.09 5.53
C LEU A 261 8.14 8.65 4.48
N HIS A 262 7.73 8.63 3.20
CA HIS A 262 8.45 9.18 2.06
C HIS A 262 9.84 8.53 1.87
N LYS A 263 9.87 7.20 2.02
CA LYS A 263 11.05 6.35 1.88
C LYS A 263 10.67 5.04 1.20
N PHE A 264 11.68 4.30 0.76
CA PHE A 264 11.52 2.89 0.46
C PHE A 264 11.76 2.06 1.72
N SER A 265 10.90 1.08 1.98
CA SER A 265 11.15 0.02 2.96
C SER A 265 10.49 -1.27 2.53
N ALA A 266 11.17 -2.40 2.70
CA ALA A 266 10.57 -3.72 2.56
C ALA A 266 10.93 -4.57 3.77
N LEU A 267 9.96 -5.24 4.37
CA LEU A 267 10.20 -6.11 5.52
C LEU A 267 9.24 -7.30 5.58
N THR A 268 9.64 -8.31 6.36
CA THR A 268 8.78 -9.45 6.70
C THR A 268 8.70 -9.56 8.22
N ARG A 269 7.50 -9.79 8.75
CA ARG A 269 7.24 -9.86 10.19
C ARG A 269 6.44 -11.10 10.54
N ALA A 270 6.84 -11.82 11.59
CA ALA A 270 6.07 -12.90 12.20
C ALA A 270 4.88 -12.35 13.01
N ALA A 271 3.70 -12.94 12.83
CA ALA A 271 2.46 -12.59 13.55
C ALA A 271 1.40 -13.68 13.34
N GLY A 272 0.41 -13.80 14.23
CA GLY A 272 -0.73 -14.70 14.02
C GLY A 272 -0.36 -16.17 13.72
N GLY A 273 0.77 -16.67 14.25
CA GLY A 273 1.29 -18.02 13.99
C GLY A 273 1.94 -18.22 12.61
N LYS A 274 1.96 -17.20 11.75
CA LYS A 274 2.63 -17.20 10.44
C LYS A 274 3.45 -15.91 10.29
N ARG A 275 3.28 -15.20 9.17
CA ARG A 275 4.05 -14.00 8.81
C ARG A 275 3.32 -13.20 7.75
N PHE A 276 3.66 -11.94 7.60
CA PHE A 276 3.23 -11.07 6.50
C PHE A 276 4.38 -10.19 6.04
N SER A 277 4.30 -9.62 4.85
CA SER A 277 5.27 -8.65 4.34
C SER A 277 4.70 -7.24 4.29
N GLN A 278 5.57 -6.24 4.37
CA GLN A 278 5.24 -4.84 4.16
C GLN A 278 6.22 -4.26 3.14
N LEU A 279 5.68 -3.65 2.08
CA LEU A 279 6.41 -2.85 1.12
C LEU A 279 5.87 -1.42 1.18
N ALA A 280 6.76 -0.49 1.51
CA ALA A 280 6.51 0.94 1.45
C ALA A 280 7.29 1.57 0.28
N VAL A 281 6.60 2.42 -0.48
CA VAL A 281 7.19 3.21 -1.57
C VAL A 281 6.73 4.66 -1.47
N SER A 282 7.57 5.56 -1.98
CA SER A 282 7.25 6.97 -2.12
C SER A 282 7.53 7.42 -3.55
N SER A 283 6.73 8.35 -4.05
CA SER A 283 6.79 8.96 -5.36
C SER A 283 7.05 10.47 -5.28
N VAL A 284 7.38 10.99 -4.08
CA VAL A 284 7.88 12.37 -3.89
C VAL A 284 9.32 12.44 -4.41
N VAL A 285 9.46 12.46 -5.73
CA VAL A 285 10.75 12.49 -6.40
C VAL A 285 11.34 13.90 -6.33
N SER A 286 12.54 14.04 -5.76
CA SER A 286 13.26 15.33 -5.68
C SER A 286 14.11 15.64 -6.92
N ALA A 287 14.42 14.60 -7.71
CA ALA A 287 15.07 14.69 -9.02
C ALA A 287 14.78 13.43 -9.85
N LEU A 288 14.56 13.56 -11.16
CA LEU A 288 14.25 12.41 -12.03
C LEU A 288 15.35 11.33 -11.99
N ASN A 289 16.61 11.73 -11.88
CA ASN A 289 17.74 10.82 -11.73
C ASN A 289 18.13 10.59 -10.27
N GLN A 290 17.22 10.71 -9.31
CA GLN A 290 17.50 10.51 -7.89
C GLN A 290 18.18 9.16 -7.63
N ALA A 291 19.26 9.19 -6.84
CA ALA A 291 19.91 7.99 -6.33
C ALA A 291 19.39 7.67 -4.92
N PRO A 292 19.29 6.38 -4.55
CA PRO A 292 19.06 5.99 -3.17
C PRO A 292 20.13 6.53 -2.23
N LYS A 293 19.74 6.79 -0.98
CA LYS A 293 20.63 7.22 0.10
C LYS A 293 20.33 6.44 1.36
N ASN A 294 21.27 6.44 2.31
CA ASN A 294 21.09 5.84 3.64
C ASN A 294 20.55 4.40 3.59
N GLU A 295 21.09 3.61 2.67
CA GLU A 295 20.65 2.24 2.45
C GLU A 295 20.95 1.37 3.68
N LEU A 296 19.96 0.62 4.13
CA LEU A 296 20.06 -0.30 5.26
C LEU A 296 19.57 -1.67 4.81
N HIS A 297 20.41 -2.68 5.02
CA HIS A 297 20.16 -4.04 4.54
C HIS A 297 20.20 -5.06 5.67
N GLY A 298 19.31 -6.03 5.59
CA GLY A 298 19.27 -7.17 6.49
C GLY A 298 18.80 -6.83 7.91
N ILE A 299 18.47 -7.88 8.65
CA ILE A 299 17.88 -7.80 9.99
C ILE A 299 18.82 -7.15 11.03
N ALA A 300 20.12 -7.13 10.80
CA ALA A 300 21.06 -6.44 11.68
C ALA A 300 20.84 -4.92 11.64
N SER A 301 20.36 -4.39 10.52
CA SER A 301 20.09 -2.96 10.32
C SER A 301 18.70 -2.53 10.79
N TYR A 302 17.80 -3.49 11.07
CA TYR A 302 16.50 -3.19 11.67
C TYR A 302 16.65 -2.99 13.18
N ASN A 303 17.17 -1.84 13.61
CA ASN A 303 17.39 -1.58 15.04
C ASN A 303 17.12 -0.12 15.40
N GLY A 304 17.27 0.21 16.69
CA GLY A 304 17.00 1.54 17.22
C GLY A 304 17.84 2.66 16.62
N ASP A 305 18.96 2.37 15.95
CA ASP A 305 19.78 3.41 15.29
C ASP A 305 19.15 3.99 14.03
N GLN A 306 18.07 3.42 13.51
CA GLN A 306 17.27 4.05 12.46
C GLN A 306 16.77 5.45 12.85
N VAL A 307 16.62 5.75 14.15
CA VAL A 307 16.27 7.11 14.62
C VAL A 307 17.30 8.17 14.22
N LYS A 308 18.55 7.76 13.96
CA LYS A 308 19.64 8.65 13.54
C LYS A 308 19.53 9.11 12.08
N LEU A 309 18.65 8.48 11.28
CA LEU A 309 18.43 8.86 9.89
C LEU A 309 17.80 10.26 9.76
N GLU A 310 16.96 10.65 10.72
CA GLU A 310 16.38 11.99 10.82
C GLU A 310 16.52 12.50 12.27
N PRO A 311 17.71 12.95 12.70
CA PRO A 311 17.99 13.25 14.10
C PRO A 311 17.20 14.44 14.65
N LYS A 312 16.65 15.29 13.76
CA LYS A 312 15.81 16.44 14.12
C LYS A 312 14.34 16.09 14.29
N HIS A 313 13.92 14.89 13.89
CA HIS A 313 12.53 14.46 14.00
C HIS A 313 12.21 14.12 15.47
N SER A 314 11.27 14.86 16.07
CA SER A 314 10.73 14.66 17.43
C SER A 314 11.81 14.19 18.42
N PRO A 315 12.82 15.04 18.72
CA PRO A 315 13.96 14.67 19.56
C PRO A 315 13.54 14.16 20.94
N GLU A 316 12.40 14.61 21.46
CA GLU A 316 11.79 14.18 22.72
C GLU A 316 11.26 12.73 22.72
N THR A 317 11.22 12.07 21.56
CA THR A 317 10.69 10.69 21.41
C THR A 317 11.76 9.66 21.03
N VAL A 318 13.05 10.02 21.06
CA VAL A 318 14.15 9.15 20.59
C VAL A 318 14.18 7.84 21.37
N GLU A 319 14.06 7.88 22.69
CA GLU A 319 14.11 6.72 23.58
C GLU A 319 12.93 5.78 23.30
N LEU A 320 11.72 6.32 23.22
CA LEU A 320 10.50 5.57 22.86
C LEU A 320 10.66 4.88 21.51
N ARG A 321 11.15 5.60 20.49
CA ARG A 321 11.35 5.03 19.15
C ARG A 321 12.40 3.91 19.13
N ARG A 322 13.45 4.01 19.96
CA ARG A 322 14.45 2.94 20.12
C ARG A 322 13.85 1.69 20.76
N GLU A 323 13.07 1.86 21.83
CA GLU A 323 12.38 0.76 22.52
C GLU A 323 11.39 0.03 21.59
N LEU A 324 10.66 0.77 20.75
CA LEU A 324 9.79 0.19 19.72
C LEU A 324 10.57 -0.76 18.80
N TYR A 325 11.76 -0.36 18.36
CA TYR A 325 12.62 -1.23 17.55
C TYR A 325 13.12 -2.45 18.29
N GLU A 326 13.51 -2.33 19.57
CA GLU A 326 13.94 -3.47 20.36
C GLU A 326 12.84 -4.53 20.51
N THR A 327 11.60 -4.07 20.64
CA THR A 327 10.42 -4.95 20.70
C THR A 327 10.13 -5.58 19.34
N GLU A 328 10.02 -4.77 18.28
CA GLU A 328 9.67 -5.27 16.94
C GLU A 328 10.77 -6.11 16.29
N ARG A 329 12.04 -5.88 16.63
CA ARG A 329 13.17 -6.63 16.07
C ARG A 329 13.07 -8.13 16.32
N LYS A 330 12.42 -8.55 17.41
CA LYS A 330 12.21 -9.98 17.74
C LYS A 330 11.30 -10.68 16.74
N LEU A 331 10.48 -9.92 16.00
CA LEU A 331 9.45 -10.43 15.09
C LEU A 331 9.78 -10.18 13.61
N VAL A 332 10.66 -9.22 13.31
CA VAL A 332 11.11 -8.94 11.94
C VAL A 332 12.18 -9.94 11.49
N THR A 333 11.97 -10.54 10.32
CA THR A 333 12.80 -11.63 9.77
C THR A 333 13.50 -11.26 8.46
N ALA A 334 13.11 -10.18 7.80
CA ALA A 334 13.79 -9.59 6.65
C ALA A 334 13.58 -8.07 6.67
N PHE A 335 14.56 -7.29 6.22
CA PHE A 335 14.49 -5.84 6.21
C PHE A 335 15.40 -5.23 5.14
N GLU A 336 14.85 -4.26 4.42
CA GLU A 336 15.51 -3.40 3.44
C GLU A 336 14.95 -1.99 3.60
N TYR A 337 15.80 -0.97 3.50
CA TYR A 337 15.39 0.43 3.56
C TYR A 337 16.31 1.30 2.71
N ALA A 338 15.76 2.36 2.13
CA ALA A 338 16.54 3.44 1.55
C ALA A 338 15.76 4.76 1.60
N ASP A 339 16.48 5.85 1.79
CA ASP A 339 15.98 7.19 1.51
C ASP A 339 15.94 7.40 -0.01
N THR A 340 14.85 6.96 -0.61
CA THR A 340 14.57 7.10 -2.03
C THR A 340 13.08 7.24 -2.30
N ALA A 341 12.77 7.87 -3.41
CA ALA A 341 11.45 7.92 -4.04
C ALA A 341 11.55 7.39 -5.48
N GLY A 342 10.42 7.08 -6.09
CA GLY A 342 10.28 6.54 -7.44
C GLY A 342 9.01 5.71 -7.55
N TYR A 343 9.10 4.49 -8.09
CA TYR A 343 7.97 3.59 -8.23
C TYR A 343 8.43 2.13 -8.17
N ALA A 344 7.50 1.18 -8.06
CA ALA A 344 7.81 -0.24 -8.22
C ALA A 344 6.96 -0.89 -9.30
N VAL A 345 7.50 -1.93 -9.95
CA VAL A 345 6.72 -2.88 -10.75
C VAL A 345 6.54 -4.14 -9.90
N VAL A 346 5.32 -4.41 -9.47
CA VAL A 346 4.98 -5.61 -8.71
C VAL A 346 4.50 -6.68 -9.68
N THR A 347 5.16 -7.82 -9.71
CA THR A 347 4.82 -8.96 -10.57
C THR A 347 4.27 -10.10 -9.74
N VAL A 348 3.10 -10.60 -10.12
CA VAL A 348 2.43 -11.77 -9.54
C VAL A 348 2.52 -12.92 -10.54
N ASN A 349 3.22 -13.98 -10.16
CA ASN A 349 3.37 -15.19 -10.98
C ASN A 349 3.21 -16.44 -10.11
N GLY A 350 2.01 -17.01 -10.12
CA GLY A 350 1.67 -18.12 -9.23
C GLY A 350 1.94 -17.74 -7.78
N GLY A 351 2.71 -18.54 -7.04
CA GLY A 351 3.04 -18.27 -5.63
C GLY A 351 4.14 -17.22 -5.41
N ASN A 352 4.78 -16.76 -6.48
CA ASN A 352 5.89 -15.83 -6.40
C ASN A 352 5.41 -14.42 -6.70
N VAL A 353 5.51 -13.54 -5.71
CA VAL A 353 5.24 -12.11 -5.87
C VAL A 353 6.50 -11.33 -5.56
N GLN A 354 6.93 -10.48 -6.49
CA GLN A 354 8.15 -9.68 -6.37
C GLN A 354 7.91 -8.24 -6.81
N ALA A 355 8.59 -7.31 -6.16
CA ALA A 355 8.62 -5.91 -6.56
C ALA A 355 10.02 -5.55 -7.09
N ALA A 356 10.05 -4.96 -8.29
CA ALA A 356 11.23 -4.31 -8.85
C ALA A 356 11.10 -2.79 -8.61
N VAL A 357 11.91 -2.25 -7.72
CA VAL A 357 11.88 -0.86 -7.29
C VAL A 357 12.80 -0.03 -8.18
N HIS A 358 12.30 1.11 -8.66
CA HIS A 358 13.01 2.06 -9.49
C HIS A 358 13.15 3.37 -8.73
N ALA A 359 14.39 3.89 -8.61
CA ALA A 359 14.65 5.17 -7.96
C ALA A 359 14.45 6.33 -8.98
N GLY A 360 13.74 7.38 -8.56
CA GLY A 360 13.32 8.47 -9.42
C GLY A 360 12.48 7.98 -10.60
N SER A 361 12.89 8.35 -11.81
CA SER A 361 12.30 7.92 -13.08
C SER A 361 13.21 6.95 -13.85
N ARG A 362 14.21 6.36 -13.18
CA ARG A 362 15.24 5.52 -13.82
C ARG A 362 14.66 4.23 -14.38
N THR A 363 15.26 3.73 -15.47
CA THR A 363 14.89 2.45 -16.08
C THR A 363 15.51 1.26 -15.35
N GLU A 364 16.65 1.48 -14.70
CA GLU A 364 17.36 0.47 -13.95
C GLU A 364 16.58 0.14 -12.68
N VAL A 365 16.59 -1.14 -12.33
CA VAL A 365 16.04 -1.59 -11.05
C VAL A 365 17.08 -1.25 -9.98
N PHE A 366 16.67 -0.47 -9.00
CA PHE A 366 17.44 -0.22 -7.79
C PHE A 366 17.49 -1.48 -6.93
N GLN A 367 16.31 -2.03 -6.60
CA GLN A 367 16.19 -3.17 -5.69
C GLN A 367 15.12 -4.13 -6.18
N ARG A 368 15.37 -5.44 -6.08
CA ARG A 368 14.34 -6.48 -6.22
C ARG A 368 14.05 -7.08 -4.87
N VAL A 369 12.78 -7.07 -4.48
CA VAL A 369 12.33 -7.67 -3.22
C VAL A 369 11.26 -8.72 -3.49
N LYS A 370 11.38 -9.89 -2.88
CA LYS A 370 10.28 -10.86 -2.83
C LYS A 370 9.31 -10.38 -1.75
N ILE A 371 8.04 -10.20 -2.12
CA ILE A 371 6.99 -9.79 -1.17
C ILE A 371 6.07 -10.94 -0.80
N SER A 372 5.96 -12.01 -1.58
CA SER A 372 5.24 -13.21 -1.11
C SER A 372 6.01 -13.89 0.02
N VAL A 373 5.29 -14.29 1.07
CA VAL A 373 5.84 -14.83 2.31
C VAL A 373 5.79 -16.34 2.43
#